data_AF-A0A9E0MHC6-F1
#
_entry.id   AF-A0A9E0MHC6-F1
#
_cell.length_a   1.000
_cell.length_b   1.000
_cell.length_c   1.000
_cell.angle_alpha   90.00
_cell.angle_beta   90.00
_cell.angle_gamma   90.00
#
_symmetry.space_group_name_H-M   'P 1'
#
loop_
_entity.id
_entity.type
_entity.pdbx_description
1 polymer ?
#
loop_
_entity_poly.entity_id
_entity_poly.type
_entity_poly.pdbx_seq_one_letter_code
_entity_poly.pdbx_strand_id
1 'polypeptide(L)'
;MDSLIAAAARALASGDALGALDRVALRDDPPALAMRGIAMAQLGEHARARGLLQRAARSFGSHEALARARCVVAEAEVALAMRDIQGTVHPLLDAAQTLTVHLDHANALLAQLIAVRRLLLLGRLDAAAQLLQQLDLTDMPPVPVAVAELAAAELALRSLRIGVAQAALARALTAARRAGVPALLAEVQELHATLDRPAARRVNARGDTPLRLREVAQLLASGALVVDACRRGLRFTQHEPAAHAAAQYSLARRPVLFELARGLAEAWPGDVDRESLIARVFRTRHPDETHRARLRVEIGRLRALVKTLARVDATPRGFVLAALGDREVVLLVPPIDGEQGSLLALLSDGAPWSTSALALALGESQRTVQRALAELEAQRRVRAIGQARARRWLSPPLAGFTTILLLPAGLPFA
;
A
#
# COMPACT_ATOMS: atom_id res chain seq x y z
N MET A 1 17.27 35.86 -16.57
CA MET A 1 16.61 35.12 -15.48
C MET A 1 16.64 36.00 -14.25
N ASP A 2 15.50 36.23 -13.60
CA ASP A 2 15.39 37.08 -12.41
C ASP A 2 16.26 36.53 -11.26
N SER A 3 17.15 37.37 -10.72
CA SER A 3 18.14 36.96 -9.71
C SER A 3 17.49 36.50 -8.41
N LEU A 4 16.34 37.07 -8.04
CA LEU A 4 15.60 36.69 -6.83
C LEU A 4 14.95 35.31 -6.99
N ILE A 5 14.39 35.02 -8.16
CA ILE A 5 13.82 33.70 -8.46
C ILE A 5 14.91 32.62 -8.44
N ALA A 6 16.06 32.89 -9.06
CA ALA A 6 17.18 31.95 -9.05
C ALA A 6 17.72 31.70 -7.62
N ALA A 7 17.78 32.75 -6.78
CA ALA A 7 18.18 32.62 -5.39
C ALA A 7 17.15 31.84 -4.55
N ALA A 8 15.85 32.09 -4.76
CA ALA A 8 14.78 31.34 -4.10
C ALA A 8 14.79 29.85 -4.52
N ALA A 9 15.00 29.55 -5.79
CA ALA A 9 15.12 28.17 -6.28
C ALA A 9 16.30 27.43 -5.63
N ARG A 10 17.46 28.08 -5.48
CA ARG A 10 18.61 27.51 -4.76
C ARG A 10 18.31 27.27 -3.28
N ALA A 11 17.66 28.22 -2.61
CA ALA A 11 17.23 28.06 -1.22
C ALA A 11 16.33 26.82 -1.07
N LEU A 12 15.30 26.69 -1.91
CA LEU A 12 14.41 25.52 -1.94
C LEU A 12 15.13 24.20 -2.21
N ALA A 13 16.10 24.19 -3.13
CA ALA A 13 16.89 23.00 -3.45
C ALA A 13 17.73 22.52 -2.26
N SER A 14 18.09 23.42 -1.34
CA SER A 14 18.78 23.11 -0.08
C SER A 14 17.85 22.91 1.12
N GLY A 15 16.52 23.02 0.93
CA GLY A 15 15.52 22.90 1.99
C GLY A 15 15.26 24.17 2.80
N ASP A 16 15.82 25.32 2.41
CA ASP A 16 15.61 26.62 3.05
C ASP A 16 14.30 27.28 2.53
N ALA A 17 13.17 26.76 2.98
CA ALA A 17 11.85 27.25 2.61
C ALA A 17 11.60 28.71 3.06
N LEU A 18 12.08 29.08 4.25
CA LEU A 18 11.90 30.43 4.78
C LEU A 18 12.73 31.45 3.99
N GLY A 19 14.00 31.18 3.73
CA GLY A 19 14.82 32.06 2.91
C GLY A 19 14.32 32.15 1.47
N ALA A 20 13.68 31.10 0.93
CA ALA A 20 12.99 31.22 -0.35
C ALA A 20 11.83 32.22 -0.27
N LEU A 21 10.99 32.12 0.77
CA LEU A 21 9.87 33.05 0.99
C LEU A 21 10.33 34.50 1.17
N ASP A 22 11.41 34.76 1.92
CA ASP A 22 11.95 36.11 2.11
C ASP A 22 12.26 36.83 0.78
N ARG A 23 12.58 36.06 -0.26
CA ARG A 23 12.94 36.57 -1.59
C ARG A 23 11.73 36.81 -2.49
N VAL A 24 10.61 36.10 -2.28
CA VAL A 24 9.47 36.09 -3.21
C VAL A 24 8.09 36.35 -2.58
N ALA A 25 8.02 36.57 -1.26
CA ALA A 25 6.76 36.65 -0.50
C ALA A 25 5.76 37.66 -1.07
N LEU A 26 6.25 38.83 -1.48
CA LEU A 26 5.44 39.98 -1.93
C LEU A 26 5.15 39.99 -3.44
N ARG A 27 5.59 38.96 -4.18
CA ARG A 27 5.49 38.91 -5.63
C ARG A 27 4.40 37.98 -6.11
N ASP A 28 3.54 38.45 -7.01
CA ASP A 28 2.42 37.69 -7.56
C ASP A 28 2.60 37.23 -9.02
N ASP A 29 3.80 37.40 -9.59
CA ASP A 29 4.14 36.82 -10.89
C ASP A 29 4.19 35.27 -10.85
N PRO A 30 4.00 34.58 -11.98
CA PRO A 30 3.87 33.12 -11.99
C PRO A 30 5.10 32.38 -11.42
N PRO A 31 6.35 32.74 -11.72
CA PRO A 31 7.53 32.17 -11.06
C PRO A 31 7.53 32.34 -9.55
N ALA A 32 7.20 33.53 -9.04
CA ALA A 32 7.12 33.77 -7.60
C ALA A 32 6.00 32.95 -6.92
N LEU A 33 4.84 32.83 -7.56
CA LEU A 33 3.76 31.94 -7.10
C LEU A 33 4.22 30.48 -7.02
N ALA A 34 4.95 30.00 -8.02
CA ALA A 34 5.47 28.64 -8.04
C ALA A 34 6.46 28.39 -6.89
N MET A 35 7.42 29.30 -6.67
CA MET A 35 8.41 29.19 -5.58
C MET A 35 7.74 29.24 -4.20
N ARG A 36 6.77 30.14 -3.98
CA ARG A 36 5.97 30.17 -2.74
C ARG A 36 5.18 28.88 -2.56
N GLY A 37 4.64 28.32 -3.63
CA GLY A 37 3.95 27.02 -3.60
C GLY A 37 4.84 25.89 -3.10
N ILE A 38 6.05 25.77 -3.66
CA ILE A 38 7.04 24.75 -3.22
C ILE A 38 7.48 24.98 -1.78
N ALA A 39 7.75 26.23 -1.38
CA ALA A 39 8.12 26.57 0.00
C ALA A 39 7.02 26.16 0.99
N MET A 40 5.75 26.49 0.69
CA MET A 40 4.61 26.09 1.52
C MET A 40 4.47 24.57 1.61
N ALA A 41 4.78 23.83 0.54
CA ALA A 41 4.78 22.37 0.57
C ALA A 41 5.85 21.80 1.50
N GLN A 42 7.08 22.36 1.47
CA GLN A 42 8.17 21.97 2.38
C GLN A 42 7.85 22.26 3.86
N LEU A 43 7.01 23.27 4.13
CA LEU A 43 6.52 23.61 5.47
C LEU A 43 5.27 22.81 5.90
N GLY A 44 4.75 21.92 5.04
CA GLY A 44 3.54 21.12 5.34
C GLY A 44 2.21 21.80 5.04
N GLU A 45 2.22 23.03 4.52
CA GLU A 45 1.04 23.82 4.16
C GLU A 45 0.47 23.41 2.78
N HIS A 46 0.16 22.12 2.62
CA HIS A 46 -0.14 21.51 1.33
C HIS A 46 -1.35 22.10 0.60
N ALA A 47 -2.43 22.44 1.32
CA ALA A 47 -3.62 23.03 0.69
C ALA A 47 -3.30 24.39 0.05
N ARG A 48 -2.51 25.23 0.75
CA ARG A 48 -2.08 26.53 0.25
C ARG A 48 -1.07 26.38 -0.88
N ALA A 49 -0.10 25.48 -0.73
CA ALA A 49 0.88 25.13 -1.76
C ALA A 49 0.21 24.78 -3.09
N ARG A 50 -0.77 23.88 -3.04
CA ARG A 50 -1.53 23.45 -4.23
C ARG A 50 -2.22 24.61 -4.93
N GLY A 51 -2.90 25.48 -4.17
CA GLY A 51 -3.57 26.65 -4.73
C GLY A 51 -2.60 27.62 -5.43
N LEU A 52 -1.42 27.83 -4.86
CA LEU A 52 -0.37 28.67 -5.45
C LEU A 52 0.18 28.06 -6.75
N LEU A 53 0.47 26.75 -6.75
CA LEU A 53 0.99 26.05 -7.93
C LEU A 53 -0.03 26.01 -9.08
N GLN A 54 -1.31 25.80 -8.78
CA GLN A 54 -2.38 25.85 -9.79
C GLN A 54 -2.52 27.25 -10.39
N ARG A 55 -2.43 28.30 -9.57
CA ARG A 55 -2.45 29.68 -10.05
C ARG A 55 -1.23 29.96 -10.93
N ALA A 56 -0.03 29.59 -10.49
CA ALA A 56 1.19 29.74 -11.28
C ALA A 56 1.07 29.06 -12.64
N ALA A 57 0.66 27.78 -12.67
CA ALA A 57 0.49 27.02 -13.90
C ALA A 57 -0.50 27.67 -14.90
N ARG A 58 -1.59 28.27 -14.40
CA ARG A 58 -2.60 28.97 -15.22
C ARG A 58 -2.11 30.34 -15.72
N SER A 59 -1.18 30.96 -15.01
CA SER A 59 -0.69 32.30 -15.34
C SER A 59 0.53 32.28 -16.28
N PHE A 60 1.20 31.15 -16.46
CA PHE A 60 2.25 30.98 -17.47
C PHE A 60 1.67 30.99 -18.90
N GLY A 61 2.31 31.72 -19.81
CA GLY A 61 1.90 31.84 -21.20
C GLY A 61 2.11 30.58 -22.05
N SER A 62 1.67 30.61 -23.30
CA SER A 62 1.84 29.49 -24.26
C SER A 62 3.31 29.11 -24.49
N HIS A 63 4.19 30.11 -24.56
CA HIS A 63 5.65 29.95 -24.74
C HIS A 63 6.39 29.47 -23.49
N GLU A 64 5.74 29.43 -22.33
CA GLU A 64 6.35 29.05 -21.05
C GLU A 64 5.99 27.60 -20.66
N ALA A 65 5.91 26.72 -21.66
CA ALA A 65 5.49 25.33 -21.50
C ALA A 65 6.33 24.57 -20.45
N LEU A 66 7.65 24.78 -20.43
CA LEU A 66 8.56 24.19 -19.45
C LEU A 66 8.20 24.59 -18.00
N ALA A 67 7.99 25.89 -17.74
CA ALA A 67 7.67 26.38 -16.40
C ALA A 67 6.29 25.91 -15.93
N ARG A 68 5.31 25.88 -16.85
CA ARG A 68 3.99 25.30 -16.60
C ARG A 68 4.08 23.81 -16.25
N ALA A 69 4.85 23.03 -17.01
CA ALA A 69 5.03 21.60 -16.76
C ALA A 69 5.64 21.34 -15.37
N ARG A 70 6.67 22.10 -14.96
CA ARG A 70 7.23 22.03 -13.60
C ARG A 70 6.19 22.30 -12.51
N CYS A 71 5.30 23.27 -12.72
CA CYS A 71 4.23 23.54 -11.77
C CYS A 71 3.22 22.39 -11.67
N VAL A 72 2.92 21.72 -12.79
CA VAL A 72 2.05 20.53 -12.79
C VAL A 72 2.70 19.39 -12.01
N VAL A 73 4.00 19.15 -12.18
CA VAL A 73 4.73 18.11 -11.43
C VAL A 73 4.73 18.41 -9.93
N ALA A 74 5.05 19.65 -9.54
CA ALA A 74 5.02 20.07 -8.14
C ALA A 74 3.60 19.97 -7.53
N GLU A 75 2.56 20.34 -8.30
CA GLU A 75 1.17 20.23 -7.86
C GLU A 75 0.75 18.77 -7.64
N ALA A 76 1.18 17.88 -8.53
CA ALA A 76 0.91 16.45 -8.42
C ALA A 76 1.61 15.81 -7.21
N GLU A 77 2.82 16.26 -6.87
CA GLU A 77 3.52 15.82 -5.66
C GLU A 77 2.75 16.24 -4.39
N VAL A 78 2.31 17.50 -4.34
CA VAL A 78 1.47 18.00 -3.25
C VAL A 78 0.15 17.23 -3.16
N ALA A 79 -0.50 16.97 -4.30
CA ALA A 79 -1.74 16.19 -4.34
C ALA A 79 -1.53 14.76 -3.79
N LEU A 80 -0.42 14.12 -4.13
CA LEU A 80 -0.05 12.79 -3.61
C LEU A 80 0.18 12.82 -2.09
N ALA A 81 0.89 13.84 -1.58
CA ALA A 81 1.09 14.04 -0.14
C ALA A 81 -0.25 14.23 0.61
N MET A 82 -1.19 14.95 0.00
CA MET A 82 -2.56 15.13 0.52
C MET A 82 -3.48 13.91 0.33
N ARG A 83 -2.97 12.82 -0.25
CA ARG A 83 -3.75 11.63 -0.64
C ARG A 83 -4.94 11.97 -1.56
N ASP A 84 -4.82 13.04 -2.35
CA ASP A 84 -5.76 13.35 -3.41
C ASP A 84 -5.39 12.61 -4.70
N ILE A 85 -5.77 11.34 -4.74
CA ILE A 85 -5.42 10.39 -5.80
C ILE A 85 -6.56 10.14 -6.79
N GLN A 86 -7.65 10.91 -6.71
CA GLN A 86 -8.85 10.71 -7.54
C GLN A 86 -8.69 11.21 -8.97
N GLY A 87 -7.79 12.18 -9.20
CA GLY A 87 -7.52 12.75 -10.52
C GLY A 87 -6.95 11.75 -11.51
N THR A 88 -7.06 12.09 -12.80
CA THR A 88 -6.40 11.35 -13.89
C THR A 88 -4.90 11.62 -13.87
N VAL A 89 -4.10 10.65 -14.34
CA VAL A 89 -2.64 10.80 -14.42
C VAL A 89 -2.19 11.49 -15.72
N HIS A 90 -3.08 11.67 -16.69
CA HIS A 90 -2.75 12.23 -18.02
C HIS A 90 -2.03 13.58 -17.96
N PRO A 91 -2.52 14.60 -17.20
CA PRO A 91 -1.81 15.89 -17.15
C PRO A 91 -0.37 15.79 -16.64
N LEU A 92 -0.11 14.84 -15.72
CA LEU A 92 1.22 14.58 -15.19
C LEU A 92 2.13 13.90 -16.23
N LEU A 93 1.60 12.95 -16.99
CA LEU A 93 2.35 12.29 -18.06
C LEU A 93 2.62 13.22 -19.24
N ASP A 94 1.66 14.08 -19.59
CA ASP A 94 1.84 15.12 -20.62
C ASP A 94 2.91 16.14 -20.20
N ALA A 95 2.91 16.52 -18.91
CA ALA A 95 3.97 17.35 -18.33
C ALA A 95 5.33 16.64 -18.39
N ALA A 96 5.40 15.35 -18.07
CA ALA A 96 6.63 14.57 -18.17
C ALA A 96 7.18 14.55 -19.61
N GLN A 97 6.33 14.34 -20.61
CA GLN A 97 6.73 14.40 -22.03
C GLN A 97 7.26 15.78 -22.42
N THR A 98 6.55 16.84 -22.00
CA THR A 98 7.00 18.23 -22.22
C THR A 98 8.39 18.46 -21.61
N LEU A 99 8.61 17.99 -20.38
CA LEU A 99 9.89 18.12 -19.68
C LEU A 99 11.01 17.36 -20.40
N THR A 100 10.74 16.14 -20.89
CA THR A 100 11.70 15.36 -21.68
C THR A 100 12.09 16.07 -22.98
N VAL A 101 11.13 16.63 -23.72
CA VAL A 101 11.40 17.40 -24.95
C VAL A 101 12.29 18.61 -24.66
N HIS A 102 12.16 19.22 -23.48
CA HIS A 102 12.97 20.35 -23.03
C HIS A 102 14.24 19.95 -22.27
N LEU A 103 14.64 18.67 -22.29
CA LEU A 103 15.84 18.12 -21.63
C LEU A 103 15.86 18.30 -20.10
N ASP A 104 14.69 18.49 -19.49
CA ASP A 104 14.52 18.55 -18.04
C ASP A 104 14.23 17.16 -17.46
N HIS A 105 15.20 16.26 -17.66
CA HIS A 105 15.07 14.85 -17.32
C HIS A 105 14.82 14.60 -15.83
N ALA A 106 15.38 15.43 -14.95
CA ALA A 106 15.17 15.30 -13.51
C ALA A 106 13.70 15.50 -13.12
N ASN A 107 13.05 16.54 -13.65
CA ASN A 107 11.63 16.78 -13.37
C ASN A 107 10.72 15.80 -14.13
N ALA A 108 11.12 15.34 -15.32
CA ALA A 108 10.41 14.28 -16.04
C ALA A 108 10.41 12.97 -15.24
N LEU A 109 11.56 12.59 -14.68
CA LEU A 109 11.68 11.42 -13.80
C LEU A 109 10.84 11.59 -12.53
N LEU A 110 10.85 12.78 -11.91
CA LEU A 110 10.00 13.06 -10.74
C LEU A 110 8.51 12.86 -11.08
N ALA A 111 8.05 13.33 -12.23
CA ALA A 111 6.67 13.13 -12.70
C ALA A 111 6.31 11.64 -12.82
N GLN A 112 7.20 10.84 -13.41
CA GLN A 112 7.02 9.39 -13.52
C GLN A 112 7.03 8.70 -12.15
N LEU A 113 7.89 9.13 -11.23
CA LEU A 113 7.94 8.61 -9.87
C LEU A 113 6.69 8.94 -9.05
N ILE A 114 6.10 10.12 -9.24
CA ILE A 114 4.80 10.46 -8.63
C ILE A 114 3.71 9.49 -9.15
N ALA A 115 3.72 9.15 -10.45
CA ALA A 115 2.82 8.16 -11.01
C ALA A 115 3.05 6.75 -10.42
N VAL A 116 4.31 6.31 -10.26
CA VAL A 116 4.66 5.04 -9.58
C VAL A 116 4.11 5.03 -8.16
N ARG A 117 4.40 6.05 -7.35
CA ARG A 117 3.96 6.13 -5.95
C ARG A 117 2.43 6.13 -5.85
N ARG A 118 1.73 6.79 -6.78
CA ARG A 118 0.27 6.72 -6.87
C ARG A 118 -0.21 5.28 -7.13
N LEU A 119 0.43 4.55 -8.05
CA LEU A 119 0.08 3.14 -8.33
C LEU A 119 0.32 2.25 -7.10
N LEU A 120 1.39 2.47 -6.35
CA LEU A 120 1.66 1.79 -5.09
C LEU A 120 0.56 2.08 -4.06
N LEU A 121 0.19 3.34 -3.83
CA LEU A 121 -0.91 3.69 -2.90
C LEU A 121 -2.24 3.03 -3.28
N LEU A 122 -2.51 2.87 -4.58
CA LEU A 122 -3.70 2.19 -5.11
C LEU A 122 -3.59 0.67 -5.15
N GLY A 123 -2.46 0.10 -4.72
CA GLY A 123 -2.20 -1.33 -4.76
C GLY A 123 -2.05 -1.93 -6.15
N ARG A 124 -1.82 -1.12 -7.18
CA ARG A 124 -1.62 -1.57 -8.56
C ARG A 124 -0.16 -1.97 -8.78
N LEU A 125 0.26 -3.04 -8.11
CA LEU A 125 1.67 -3.44 -8.01
C LEU A 125 2.29 -3.79 -9.38
N ASP A 126 1.55 -4.50 -10.25
CA ASP A 126 2.08 -4.88 -11.57
C ASP A 126 2.29 -3.66 -12.46
N ALA A 127 1.35 -2.72 -12.46
CA ALA A 127 1.49 -1.46 -13.19
C ALA A 127 2.64 -0.59 -12.62
N ALA A 128 2.81 -0.57 -11.30
CA ALA A 128 3.94 0.11 -10.67
C ALA A 128 5.27 -0.54 -11.06
N ALA A 129 5.32 -1.88 -11.13
CA ALA A 129 6.50 -2.63 -11.56
C ALA A 129 6.86 -2.33 -13.02
N GLN A 130 5.87 -2.35 -13.92
CA GLN A 130 6.06 -2.03 -15.33
C GLN A 130 6.60 -0.61 -15.52
N LEU A 131 6.03 0.38 -14.82
CA LEU A 131 6.49 1.76 -14.93
C LEU A 131 7.89 1.94 -14.33
N LEU A 132 8.21 1.30 -13.19
CA LEU A 132 9.54 1.33 -12.59
C LEU A 132 10.63 0.76 -13.52
N GLN A 133 10.31 -0.29 -14.28
CA GLN A 133 11.25 -0.90 -15.24
C GLN A 133 11.60 0.01 -16.42
N GLN A 134 10.77 1.02 -16.70
CA GLN A 134 10.97 1.95 -17.80
C GLN A 134 11.77 3.20 -17.40
N LEU A 135 12.06 3.39 -16.11
CA LEU A 135 12.78 4.55 -15.63
C LEU A 135 14.27 4.42 -15.95
N ASP A 136 14.84 5.48 -16.52
CA ASP A 136 16.29 5.64 -16.65
C ASP A 136 16.82 6.47 -15.47
N LEU A 137 17.73 5.87 -14.70
CA LEU A 137 18.35 6.49 -13.53
C LEU A 137 19.79 6.95 -13.81
N THR A 138 20.27 6.76 -15.03
CA THR A 138 21.63 7.10 -15.45
C THR A 138 21.84 8.62 -15.38
N ASP A 139 22.93 9.05 -14.75
CA ASP A 139 23.29 10.47 -14.57
C ASP A 139 22.20 11.35 -13.93
N MET A 140 21.27 10.75 -13.19
CA MET A 140 20.20 11.47 -12.52
C MET A 140 20.64 12.04 -11.15
N PRO A 141 20.06 13.17 -10.70
CA PRO A 141 20.33 13.71 -9.38
C PRO A 141 20.01 12.70 -8.26
N PRO A 142 20.67 12.77 -7.09
CA PRO A 142 20.56 11.76 -6.05
C PRO A 142 19.16 11.66 -5.42
N VAL A 143 18.39 12.75 -5.37
CA VAL A 143 17.02 12.75 -4.79
C VAL A 143 16.06 11.85 -5.57
N PRO A 144 15.79 12.04 -6.87
CA PRO A 144 14.90 11.16 -7.61
C PRO A 144 15.40 9.72 -7.68
N VAL A 145 16.72 9.49 -7.70
CA VAL A 145 17.29 8.12 -7.62
C VAL A 145 16.92 7.44 -6.29
N ALA A 146 17.06 8.14 -5.17
CA ALA A 146 16.68 7.62 -3.87
C ALA A 146 15.18 7.31 -3.79
N VAL A 147 14.33 8.19 -4.34
CA VAL A 147 12.87 7.97 -4.40
C VAL A 147 12.51 6.78 -5.29
N ALA A 148 13.19 6.60 -6.43
CA ALA A 148 13.00 5.45 -7.31
C ALA A 148 13.34 4.13 -6.60
N GLU A 149 14.49 4.09 -5.92
CA GLU A 149 14.93 2.90 -5.18
C GLU A 149 14.05 2.61 -3.95
N LEU A 150 13.51 3.65 -3.29
CA LEU A 150 12.50 3.46 -2.25
C LEU A 150 11.20 2.87 -2.79
N ALA A 151 10.71 3.36 -3.91
CA ALA A 151 9.52 2.80 -4.57
C ALA A 151 9.75 1.35 -5.00
N ALA A 152 10.94 1.03 -5.52
CA ALA A 152 11.34 -0.33 -5.86
C ALA A 152 11.42 -1.25 -4.62
N ALA A 153 11.95 -0.74 -3.50
CA ALA A 153 11.99 -1.45 -2.23
C ALA A 153 10.57 -1.73 -1.70
N GLU A 154 9.69 -0.73 -1.67
CA GLU A 154 8.30 -0.89 -1.21
C GLU A 154 7.57 -1.94 -2.06
N LEU A 155 7.69 -1.84 -3.39
CA LEU A 155 7.13 -2.82 -4.32
C LEU A 155 7.64 -4.23 -4.00
N ALA A 156 8.96 -4.39 -3.84
CA ALA A 156 9.56 -5.68 -3.55
C ALA A 156 9.09 -6.25 -2.20
N LEU A 157 8.95 -5.43 -1.16
CA LEU A 157 8.41 -5.85 0.14
C LEU A 157 6.95 -6.31 0.02
N ARG A 158 6.12 -5.56 -0.71
CA ARG A 158 4.70 -5.89 -0.94
C ARG A 158 4.53 -7.13 -1.82
N SER A 159 5.52 -7.46 -2.64
CA SER A 159 5.60 -8.74 -3.38
C SER A 159 6.34 -9.84 -2.62
N LEU A 160 6.77 -9.62 -1.37
CA LEU A 160 7.56 -10.56 -0.56
C LEU A 160 8.88 -11.02 -1.20
N ARG A 161 9.47 -10.20 -2.09
CA ARG A 161 10.79 -10.42 -2.69
C ARG A 161 11.87 -9.77 -1.81
N ILE A 162 12.12 -10.39 -0.65
CA ILE A 162 12.91 -9.79 0.44
C ILE A 162 14.34 -9.42 0.02
N GLY A 163 15.03 -10.29 -0.72
CA GLY A 163 16.39 -9.99 -1.20
C GLY A 163 16.44 -8.79 -2.16
N VAL A 164 15.44 -8.67 -3.04
CA VAL A 164 15.31 -7.52 -3.96
C VAL A 164 15.03 -6.24 -3.17
N ALA A 165 14.18 -6.31 -2.15
CA ALA A 165 13.89 -5.18 -1.28
C ALA A 165 15.12 -4.69 -0.52
N GLN A 166 15.92 -5.61 0.05
CA GLN A 166 17.15 -5.26 0.77
C GLN A 166 18.18 -4.59 -0.15
N ALA A 167 18.36 -5.11 -1.37
CA ALA A 167 19.25 -4.50 -2.35
C ALA A 167 18.78 -3.10 -2.77
N ALA A 168 17.49 -2.91 -3.01
CA ALA A 168 16.91 -1.61 -3.32
C ALA A 168 17.05 -0.62 -2.16
N LEU A 169 16.80 -1.05 -0.91
CA LEU A 169 17.02 -0.22 0.28
C LEU A 169 18.48 0.23 0.43
N ALA A 170 19.45 -0.63 0.12
CA ALA A 170 20.87 -0.27 0.16
C ALA A 170 21.23 0.82 -0.88
N ARG A 171 20.68 0.72 -2.09
CA ARG A 171 20.83 1.75 -3.13
C ARG A 171 20.11 3.05 -2.75
N ALA A 172 18.89 2.95 -2.23
CA ALA A 172 18.13 4.10 -1.70
C ALA A 172 18.91 4.84 -0.61
N LEU A 173 19.50 4.12 0.36
CA LEU A 173 20.29 4.71 1.43
C LEU A 173 21.53 5.44 0.89
N THR A 174 22.21 4.84 -0.10
CA THR A 174 23.39 5.44 -0.74
C THR A 174 23.01 6.75 -1.44
N ALA A 175 21.92 6.74 -2.22
CA ALA A 175 21.43 7.91 -2.92
C ALA A 175 20.91 8.99 -1.95
N ALA A 176 20.20 8.62 -0.88
CA ALA A 176 19.70 9.54 0.13
C ALA A 176 20.84 10.23 0.91
N ARG A 177 21.92 9.49 1.23
CA ARG A 177 23.14 10.07 1.83
C ARG A 177 23.80 11.10 0.91
N ARG A 178 23.90 10.80 -0.39
CA ARG A 178 24.44 11.74 -1.39
C ARG A 178 23.54 12.97 -1.57
N ALA A 179 22.22 12.79 -1.47
CA ALA A 179 21.26 13.88 -1.55
C ALA A 179 21.35 14.84 -0.35
N GLY A 180 21.75 14.33 0.83
CA GLY A 180 21.89 15.15 2.04
C GLY A 180 20.57 15.70 2.59
N VAL A 181 19.43 15.12 2.19
CA VAL A 181 18.09 15.54 2.64
C VAL A 181 17.67 14.71 3.86
N PRO A 182 17.56 15.30 5.07
CA PRO A 182 17.28 14.54 6.30
C PRO A 182 15.95 13.80 6.27
N ALA A 183 14.89 14.41 5.70
CA ALA A 183 13.58 13.79 5.58
C ALA A 183 13.63 12.51 4.73
N LEU A 184 14.40 12.52 3.64
CA LEU A 184 14.55 11.37 2.76
C LEU A 184 15.33 10.23 3.43
N LEU A 185 16.38 10.57 4.19
CA LEU A 185 17.10 9.60 5.02
C LEU A 185 16.17 8.93 6.05
N ALA A 186 15.30 9.71 6.69
CA ALA A 186 14.31 9.20 7.63
C ALA A 186 13.29 8.26 6.95
N GLU A 187 12.82 8.58 5.74
CA GLU A 187 11.95 7.68 4.96
C GLU A 187 12.63 6.34 4.64
N VAL A 188 13.92 6.36 4.25
CA VAL A 188 14.70 5.12 4.02
C VAL A 188 14.83 4.30 5.30
N GLN A 189 15.13 4.95 6.42
CA GLN A 189 15.28 4.27 7.71
C GLN A 189 13.97 3.65 8.18
N GLU A 190 12.85 4.36 8.03
CA GLU A 190 11.53 3.86 8.41
C GLU A 190 11.13 2.64 7.56
N LEU A 191 11.33 2.70 6.24
CA LEU A 191 11.05 1.55 5.37
C LEU A 191 11.97 0.37 5.70
N HIS A 192 13.25 0.62 5.99
CA HIS A 192 14.19 -0.42 6.41
C HIS A 192 13.73 -1.09 7.72
N ALA A 193 13.32 -0.31 8.71
CA ALA A 193 12.84 -0.81 10.00
C ALA A 193 11.61 -1.74 9.88
N THR A 194 10.84 -1.64 8.79
CA THR A 194 9.69 -2.55 8.56
C THR A 194 10.10 -4.02 8.41
N LEU A 195 11.34 -4.30 7.99
CA LEU A 195 11.86 -5.67 7.86
C LEU A 195 11.98 -6.39 9.20
N ASP A 196 12.22 -5.63 10.27
CA ASP A 196 12.44 -6.16 11.62
C ASP A 196 11.18 -6.21 12.46
N ARG A 197 10.10 -5.55 12.01
CA ARG A 197 8.81 -5.54 12.69
C ARG A 197 8.03 -6.83 12.34
N PRO A 198 7.28 -7.40 13.30
CA PRO A 198 6.28 -8.42 13.01
C PRO A 198 5.32 -7.97 11.91
N ALA A 199 5.10 -8.83 10.92
CA ALA A 199 4.26 -8.56 9.75
C ALA A 199 2.99 -9.41 9.73
N ALA A 200 3.02 -10.55 10.42
CA ALA A 200 1.93 -11.49 10.55
C ALA A 200 2.15 -12.37 11.78
N ARG A 201 1.21 -13.26 12.04
CA ARG A 201 1.30 -14.30 13.06
C ARG A 201 0.98 -15.65 12.45
N ARG A 202 1.72 -16.67 12.84
CA ARG A 202 1.40 -18.07 12.59
C ARG A 202 0.56 -18.58 13.74
N VAL A 203 -0.66 -19.01 13.45
CA VAL A 203 -1.60 -19.55 14.45
C VAL A 203 -1.86 -21.01 14.14
N ASN A 204 -1.80 -21.85 15.16
CA ASN A 204 -2.24 -23.25 15.12
C ASN A 204 -2.68 -23.70 16.53
N ALA A 205 -3.11 -24.95 16.66
CA ALA A 205 -3.48 -25.53 17.95
C ALA A 205 -2.36 -25.51 19.02
N ARG A 206 -1.10 -25.32 18.63
CA ARG A 206 0.06 -25.29 19.53
C ARG A 206 0.45 -23.89 19.99
N GLY A 207 -0.07 -22.83 19.36
CA GLY A 207 0.17 -21.46 19.78
C GLY A 207 0.13 -20.42 18.67
N ASP A 208 0.54 -19.21 19.04
CA ASP A 208 0.49 -18.01 18.23
C ASP A 208 1.90 -17.38 18.20
N THR A 209 2.55 -17.42 17.04
CA THR A 209 3.95 -16.98 16.87
C THR A 209 4.03 -15.79 15.92
N PRO A 210 4.60 -14.64 16.33
CA PRO A 210 4.82 -13.51 15.43
C PRO A 210 5.87 -13.84 14.38
N LEU A 211 5.64 -13.41 13.14
CA LEU A 211 6.55 -13.59 12.00
C LEU A 211 6.89 -12.24 11.37
N ARG A 212 8.17 -12.00 11.09
CA ARG A 212 8.66 -10.90 10.25
C ARG A 212 8.46 -11.20 8.77
N LEU A 213 8.63 -10.19 7.90
CA LEU A 213 8.44 -10.35 6.45
C LEU A 213 9.30 -11.47 5.84
N ARG A 214 10.55 -11.63 6.30
CA ARG A 214 11.43 -12.72 5.85
C ARG A 214 10.89 -14.10 6.22
N GLU A 215 10.39 -14.26 7.44
CA GLU A 215 9.85 -15.52 7.93
C GLU A 215 8.53 -15.86 7.25
N VAL A 216 7.70 -14.85 6.93
CA VAL A 216 6.52 -15.03 6.08
C VAL A 216 6.92 -15.51 4.69
N ALA A 217 7.90 -14.89 4.05
CA ALA A 217 8.36 -15.31 2.72
C ALA A 217 8.90 -16.76 2.75
N GLN A 218 9.63 -17.14 3.79
CA GLN A 218 10.12 -18.51 3.99
C GLN A 218 8.97 -19.50 4.21
N LEU A 219 7.98 -19.16 5.03
CA LEU A 219 6.79 -19.97 5.24
C LEU A 219 6.03 -20.19 3.93
N LEU A 220 5.85 -19.14 3.12
CA LEU A 220 5.18 -19.27 1.82
C LEU A 220 6.01 -20.06 0.80
N ALA A 221 7.29 -20.29 1.03
CA ALA A 221 8.16 -21.10 0.20
C ALA A 221 8.39 -22.53 0.74
N SER A 222 7.90 -22.84 1.95
CA SER A 222 8.19 -24.11 2.63
C SER A 222 7.49 -25.33 2.04
N GLY A 223 6.53 -25.12 1.13
CA GLY A 223 5.65 -26.16 0.61
C GLY A 223 4.45 -26.47 1.51
N ALA A 224 4.27 -25.75 2.64
CA ALA A 224 3.06 -25.84 3.44
C ALA A 224 1.82 -25.34 2.67
N LEU A 225 0.64 -25.86 3.03
CA LEU A 225 -0.63 -25.26 2.62
C LEU A 225 -0.95 -24.10 3.56
N VAL A 226 -0.83 -22.87 3.07
CA VAL A 226 -1.01 -21.67 3.89
C VAL A 226 -2.40 -21.08 3.66
N VAL A 227 -3.20 -21.00 4.71
CA VAL A 227 -4.41 -20.18 4.75
C VAL A 227 -3.99 -18.76 5.13
N ASP A 228 -3.94 -17.87 4.15
CA ASP A 228 -3.47 -16.49 4.29
C ASP A 228 -4.64 -15.56 4.60
N ALA A 229 -4.82 -15.20 5.86
CA ALA A 229 -5.82 -14.25 6.30
C ALA A 229 -5.42 -12.79 6.07
N CYS A 230 -4.15 -12.49 5.80
CA CYS A 230 -3.73 -11.14 5.40
C CYS A 230 -4.30 -10.80 4.02
N ARG A 231 -4.37 -11.79 3.11
CA ARG A 231 -4.88 -11.61 1.73
C ARG A 231 -6.16 -12.37 1.42
N ARG A 232 -6.76 -13.03 2.41
CA ARG A 232 -7.97 -13.86 2.30
C ARG A 232 -7.89 -14.87 1.17
N GLY A 233 -6.88 -15.74 1.21
CA GLY A 233 -6.66 -16.74 0.17
C GLY A 233 -5.94 -17.99 0.67
N LEU A 234 -5.78 -18.94 -0.23
CA LEU A 234 -4.95 -20.13 -0.03
C LEU A 234 -3.69 -20.01 -0.87
N ARG A 235 -2.54 -20.31 -0.29
CA ARG A 235 -1.24 -20.31 -0.96
C ARG A 235 -0.58 -21.66 -0.81
N PHE A 236 0.03 -22.11 -1.89
CA PHE A 236 0.80 -23.34 -1.92
C PHE A 236 1.88 -23.27 -3.01
N THR A 237 3.03 -23.87 -2.75
CA THR A 237 4.20 -23.88 -3.64
C THR A 237 4.49 -25.31 -4.06
N GLN A 238 4.39 -25.60 -5.36
CA GLN A 238 4.82 -26.88 -5.89
C GLN A 238 6.34 -26.98 -5.81
N HIS A 239 6.85 -28.14 -5.36
CA HIS A 239 8.28 -28.44 -5.26
C HIS A 239 8.87 -28.96 -6.60
N GLU A 240 8.14 -28.85 -7.71
CA GLU A 240 8.64 -29.30 -9.01
C GLU A 240 9.49 -28.22 -9.70
N PRO A 241 10.71 -28.56 -10.18
CA PRO A 241 11.68 -27.59 -10.67
C PRO A 241 11.24 -26.80 -11.92
N ALA A 242 10.25 -27.27 -12.68
CA ALA A 242 9.97 -26.77 -14.02
C ALA A 242 8.99 -25.58 -14.09
N ALA A 243 8.24 -25.26 -13.02
CA ALA A 243 7.33 -24.11 -13.03
C ALA A 243 7.13 -23.55 -11.60
N HIS A 244 8.02 -22.65 -11.18
CA HIS A 244 7.94 -21.96 -9.89
C HIS A 244 6.84 -20.88 -9.86
N ALA A 245 5.59 -21.26 -10.11
CA ALA A 245 4.44 -20.41 -9.83
C ALA A 245 3.72 -20.95 -8.59
N ALA A 246 3.77 -20.22 -7.48
CA ALA A 246 2.95 -20.53 -6.31
C ALA A 246 1.47 -20.46 -6.74
N ALA A 247 0.74 -21.55 -6.56
CA ALA A 247 -0.70 -21.55 -6.80
C ALA A 247 -1.36 -20.70 -5.69
N GLN A 248 -2.06 -19.63 -6.09
CA GLN A 248 -2.79 -18.76 -5.18
C GLN A 248 -4.28 -18.78 -5.53
N TYR A 249 -5.10 -19.19 -4.58
CA TYR A 249 -6.56 -19.11 -4.70
C TYR A 249 -7.07 -17.94 -3.88
N SER A 250 -7.61 -16.92 -4.56
CA SER A 250 -8.26 -15.79 -3.88
C SER A 250 -9.65 -16.20 -3.39
N LEU A 251 -9.89 -16.01 -2.08
CA LEU A 251 -11.19 -16.18 -1.44
C LEU A 251 -11.75 -14.83 -0.95
N ALA A 252 -11.17 -13.70 -1.35
CA ALA A 252 -11.60 -12.37 -0.93
C ALA A 252 -13.08 -12.09 -1.23
N ARG A 253 -13.59 -12.58 -2.38
CA ARG A 253 -15.01 -12.49 -2.78
C ARG A 253 -15.87 -13.67 -2.32
N ARG A 254 -15.30 -14.60 -1.55
CA ARG A 254 -15.96 -15.83 -1.07
C ARG A 254 -15.81 -15.93 0.47
N PRO A 255 -16.36 -14.96 1.23
CA PRO A 255 -16.08 -14.81 2.66
C PRO A 255 -16.45 -16.06 3.47
N VAL A 256 -17.56 -16.72 3.14
CA VAL A 256 -18.01 -17.96 3.79
C VAL A 256 -16.99 -19.09 3.62
N LEU A 257 -16.48 -19.30 2.41
CA LEU A 257 -15.47 -20.33 2.15
C LEU A 257 -14.14 -20.02 2.83
N PHE A 258 -13.76 -18.74 2.87
CA PHE A 258 -12.57 -18.31 3.58
C PHE A 258 -12.68 -18.57 5.08
N GLU A 259 -13.80 -18.22 5.73
CA GLU A 259 -13.99 -18.47 7.17
C GLU A 259 -14.01 -19.97 7.51
N LEU A 260 -14.56 -20.81 6.63
CA LEU A 260 -14.46 -22.27 6.77
C LEU A 260 -13.00 -22.74 6.71
N ALA A 261 -12.24 -22.33 5.70
CA ALA A 261 -10.83 -22.68 5.56
C ALA A 261 -9.99 -22.19 6.76
N ARG A 262 -10.25 -20.96 7.23
CA ARG A 262 -9.62 -20.38 8.43
C ARG A 262 -9.91 -21.23 9.67
N GLY A 263 -11.18 -21.58 9.92
CA GLY A 263 -11.56 -22.42 11.06
C GLY A 263 -10.87 -23.79 11.06
N LEU A 264 -10.86 -24.46 9.91
CA LEU A 264 -10.21 -25.76 9.78
C LEU A 264 -8.69 -25.68 9.96
N ALA A 265 -8.03 -24.65 9.43
CA ALA A 265 -6.58 -24.49 9.56
C ALA A 265 -6.15 -24.11 10.99
N GLU A 266 -6.99 -23.37 11.72
CA GLU A 266 -6.72 -23.00 13.11
C GLU A 266 -6.68 -24.22 14.04
N ALA A 267 -7.58 -25.18 13.83
CA ALA A 267 -7.64 -26.40 14.63
C ALA A 267 -6.67 -27.51 14.18
N TRP A 268 -6.02 -27.36 13.02
CA TRP A 268 -5.09 -28.35 12.49
C TRP A 268 -3.97 -28.67 13.52
N PRO A 269 -3.62 -29.96 13.73
CA PRO A 269 -4.05 -31.15 12.98
C PRO A 269 -5.38 -31.78 13.43
N GLY A 270 -6.07 -31.19 14.41
CA GLY A 270 -7.34 -31.67 14.93
C GLY A 270 -8.56 -31.29 14.07
N ASP A 271 -9.72 -31.81 14.45
CA ASP A 271 -11.01 -31.49 13.84
C ASP A 271 -11.70 -30.30 14.53
N VAL A 272 -12.59 -29.63 13.79
CA VAL A 272 -13.49 -28.58 14.30
C VAL A 272 -14.90 -29.14 14.36
N ASP A 273 -15.63 -28.86 15.44
CA ASP A 273 -17.02 -29.26 15.58
C ASP A 273 -17.95 -28.46 14.65
N ARG A 274 -19.08 -29.07 14.28
CA ARG A 274 -20.03 -28.47 13.32
C ARG A 274 -20.66 -27.18 13.84
N GLU A 275 -20.95 -27.13 15.13
CA GLU A 275 -21.67 -26.01 15.73
C GLU A 275 -20.76 -24.77 15.85
N SER A 276 -19.47 -24.95 16.17
CA SER A 276 -18.46 -23.89 16.12
C SER A 276 -18.25 -23.33 14.72
N LEU A 277 -18.21 -24.19 13.69
CA LEU A 277 -18.14 -23.74 12.30
C LEU A 277 -19.39 -22.93 11.91
N ILE A 278 -20.59 -23.38 12.29
CA ILE A 278 -21.83 -22.63 12.06
C ILE A 278 -21.79 -21.27 12.76
N ALA A 279 -21.41 -21.26 14.04
CA ALA A 279 -21.38 -20.04 14.83
C ALA A 279 -20.41 -19.00 14.25
N ARG A 280 -19.23 -19.44 13.82
CA ARG A 280 -18.23 -18.57 13.19
C ARG A 280 -18.70 -18.06 11.82
N VAL A 281 -19.14 -18.96 10.94
CA VAL A 281 -19.36 -18.66 9.52
C VAL A 281 -20.69 -17.93 9.29
N PHE A 282 -21.75 -18.33 9.99
CA PHE A 282 -23.08 -17.75 9.84
C PHE A 282 -23.43 -16.71 10.91
N ARG A 283 -22.51 -16.45 11.86
CA ARG A 283 -22.65 -15.45 12.93
C ARG A 283 -23.94 -15.63 13.76
N THR A 284 -24.34 -16.88 13.99
CA THR A 284 -25.50 -17.25 14.82
C THR A 284 -25.07 -18.04 16.05
N ARG A 285 -25.72 -17.81 17.19
CA ARG A 285 -25.50 -18.59 18.41
C ARG A 285 -26.49 -19.75 18.58
N HIS A 286 -27.57 -19.76 17.79
CA HIS A 286 -28.64 -20.75 17.84
C HIS A 286 -28.73 -21.46 16.48
N PRO A 287 -27.86 -22.44 16.23
CA PRO A 287 -27.87 -23.22 15.00
C PRO A 287 -29.13 -24.09 14.91
N ASP A 288 -29.72 -24.14 13.72
CA ASP A 288 -30.86 -25.02 13.39
C ASP A 288 -30.50 -26.01 12.27
N GLU A 289 -31.45 -26.85 11.88
CA GLU A 289 -31.22 -27.85 10.83
C GLU A 289 -30.95 -27.23 9.45
N THR A 290 -31.48 -26.03 9.18
CA THR A 290 -31.19 -25.27 7.97
C THR A 290 -29.73 -24.81 7.94
N HIS A 291 -29.17 -24.36 9.08
CA HIS A 291 -27.76 -24.03 9.20
C HIS A 291 -26.86 -25.26 8.99
N ARG A 292 -27.25 -26.43 9.52
CA ARG A 292 -26.50 -27.68 9.28
C ARG A 292 -26.54 -28.10 7.81
N ALA A 293 -27.69 -27.99 7.14
CA ALA A 293 -27.80 -28.24 5.72
C ALA A 293 -26.93 -27.27 4.90
N ARG A 294 -26.96 -25.97 5.24
CA ARG A 294 -26.12 -24.96 4.60
C ARG A 294 -24.62 -25.22 4.82
N LEU A 295 -24.20 -25.61 6.03
CA LEU A 295 -22.82 -25.97 6.32
C LEU A 295 -22.35 -27.12 5.39
N ARG A 296 -23.15 -28.17 5.21
CA ARG A 296 -22.82 -29.29 4.31
C ARG A 296 -22.58 -28.81 2.87
N VAL A 297 -23.42 -27.90 2.37
CA VAL A 297 -23.27 -27.32 1.02
C VAL A 297 -21.98 -26.53 0.90
N GLU A 298 -21.67 -25.65 1.86
CA GLU A 298 -20.46 -24.82 1.81
C GLU A 298 -19.18 -25.65 2.01
N ILE A 299 -19.21 -26.72 2.82
CA ILE A 299 -18.11 -27.70 2.90
C ILE A 299 -17.92 -28.42 1.57
N GLY A 300 -19.01 -28.80 0.88
CA GLY A 300 -18.94 -29.38 -0.47
C GLY A 300 -18.29 -28.44 -1.48
N ARG A 301 -18.62 -27.15 -1.43
CA ARG A 301 -17.98 -26.11 -2.27
C ARG A 301 -16.50 -25.92 -1.92
N LEU A 302 -16.16 -25.91 -0.62
CA LEU A 302 -14.76 -25.82 -0.19
C LEU A 302 -13.96 -27.03 -0.69
N ARG A 303 -14.49 -28.25 -0.54
CA ARG A 303 -13.88 -29.48 -1.07
C ARG A 303 -13.62 -29.41 -2.56
N ALA A 304 -14.59 -28.96 -3.34
CA ALA A 304 -14.44 -28.79 -4.78
C ALA A 304 -13.31 -27.80 -5.13
N LEU A 305 -13.21 -26.70 -4.37
CA LEU A 305 -12.19 -25.67 -4.57
C LEU A 305 -10.78 -26.15 -4.19
N VAL A 306 -10.63 -26.90 -3.10
CA VAL A 306 -9.32 -27.33 -2.59
C VAL A 306 -8.90 -28.72 -3.08
N LYS A 307 -9.67 -29.37 -3.95
CA LYS A 307 -9.48 -30.79 -4.35
C LYS A 307 -8.06 -31.15 -4.77
N THR A 308 -7.34 -30.22 -5.41
CA THR A 308 -5.95 -30.41 -5.89
C THR A 308 -4.88 -30.09 -4.84
N LEU A 309 -5.28 -29.58 -3.68
CA LEU A 309 -4.40 -29.07 -2.62
C LEU A 309 -4.58 -29.82 -1.29
N ALA A 310 -5.82 -30.17 -0.95
CA ALA A 310 -6.19 -30.73 0.34
C ALA A 310 -7.49 -31.56 0.25
N ARG A 311 -7.73 -32.35 1.29
CA ARG A 311 -9.00 -33.01 1.58
C ARG A 311 -9.63 -32.37 2.81
N VAL A 312 -10.96 -32.30 2.81
CA VAL A 312 -11.73 -31.95 4.01
C VAL A 312 -12.53 -33.17 4.40
N ASP A 313 -12.09 -33.89 5.42
CA ASP A 313 -12.67 -35.16 5.83
C ASP A 313 -13.69 -34.95 6.95
N ALA A 314 -14.77 -35.73 6.93
CA ALA A 314 -15.77 -35.69 7.99
C ALA A 314 -15.32 -36.56 9.16
N THR A 315 -15.48 -36.06 10.38
CA THR A 315 -15.24 -36.79 11.63
C THR A 315 -16.57 -36.98 12.38
N PRO A 316 -16.60 -37.81 13.44
CA PRO A 316 -17.77 -37.88 14.31
C PRO A 316 -18.20 -36.51 14.84
N ARG A 317 -17.25 -35.65 15.20
CA ARG A 317 -17.50 -34.32 15.80
C ARG A 317 -17.70 -33.21 14.77
N GLY A 318 -17.08 -33.30 13.60
CA GLY A 318 -17.23 -32.31 12.54
C GLY A 318 -16.36 -32.56 11.33
N PHE A 319 -15.33 -31.72 11.13
CA PHE A 319 -14.49 -31.74 9.93
C PHE A 319 -13.02 -31.47 10.25
N VAL A 320 -12.12 -32.10 9.48
CA VAL A 320 -10.67 -31.88 9.54
C VAL A 320 -10.14 -31.55 8.14
N LEU A 321 -9.15 -30.65 8.07
CA LEU A 321 -8.44 -30.32 6.83
C LEU A 321 -7.11 -31.07 6.80
N ALA A 322 -6.85 -31.81 5.71
CA ALA A 322 -5.61 -32.53 5.50
C ALA A 322 -5.01 -32.13 4.15
N ALA A 323 -3.83 -31.51 4.14
CA ALA A 323 -3.14 -31.18 2.90
C ALA A 323 -2.71 -32.46 2.17
N LEU A 324 -2.70 -32.42 0.83
CA LEU A 324 -2.19 -33.54 0.03
C LEU A 324 -0.68 -33.67 0.19
N GLY A 325 -0.18 -34.92 0.20
CA GLY A 325 1.25 -35.21 0.37
C GLY A 325 1.76 -35.06 1.80
N ASP A 326 0.86 -35.20 2.80
CA ASP A 326 1.16 -35.10 4.24
C ASP A 326 1.89 -33.81 4.65
N ARG A 327 1.50 -32.72 3.99
CA ARG A 327 2.08 -31.40 4.21
C ARG A 327 1.45 -30.73 5.42
N GLU A 328 2.21 -29.82 6.01
CA GLU A 328 1.70 -28.95 7.05
C GLU A 328 0.62 -28.00 6.51
N VAL A 329 -0.44 -27.79 7.30
CA VAL A 329 -1.41 -26.71 7.11
C VAL A 329 -1.09 -25.59 8.09
N VAL A 330 -0.93 -24.36 7.60
CA VAL A 330 -0.58 -23.21 8.42
C VAL A 330 -1.61 -22.10 8.24
N LEU A 331 -2.14 -21.56 9.34
CA LEU A 331 -2.92 -20.34 9.33
C LEU A 331 -2.00 -19.13 9.57
N LEU A 332 -1.95 -18.23 8.58
CA LEU A 332 -1.26 -16.95 8.67
C LEU A 332 -2.28 -15.85 8.93
N VAL A 333 -2.19 -15.16 10.07
CA VAL A 333 -3.11 -14.12 10.52
C VAL A 333 -2.41 -12.76 10.51
N PRO A 334 -3.09 -11.65 10.17
CA PRO A 334 -2.49 -10.34 10.32
C PRO A 334 -2.12 -10.00 11.78
N PRO A 335 -1.19 -9.05 11.97
CA PRO A 335 -0.76 -8.61 13.30
C PRO A 335 -1.89 -7.89 14.03
N ILE A 336 -2.81 -7.28 13.28
CA ILE A 336 -4.10 -6.78 13.75
C ILE A 336 -5.22 -7.59 13.10
N ASP A 337 -5.97 -8.35 13.90
CA ASP A 337 -7.14 -9.09 13.40
C ASP A 337 -8.33 -8.15 13.20
N GLY A 338 -9.21 -8.50 12.27
CA GLY A 338 -10.44 -7.75 11.98
C GLY A 338 -10.60 -7.31 10.52
N GLU A 339 -11.87 -7.09 10.13
CA GLU A 339 -12.27 -6.78 8.76
C GLU A 339 -11.72 -5.43 8.26
N GLN A 340 -11.41 -4.50 9.18
CA GLN A 340 -10.92 -3.16 8.86
C GLN A 340 -9.38 -3.05 8.81
N GLY A 341 -8.65 -4.18 8.81
CA GLY A 341 -7.18 -4.20 8.81
C GLY A 341 -6.53 -3.42 7.65
N SER A 342 -7.04 -3.58 6.42
CA SER A 342 -6.53 -2.83 5.25
C SER A 342 -6.82 -1.34 5.31
N LEU A 343 -7.95 -0.94 5.91
CA LEU A 343 -8.29 0.47 6.10
C LEU A 343 -7.32 1.13 7.10
N LEU A 344 -7.01 0.45 8.20
CA LEU A 344 -6.03 0.92 9.17
C LEU A 344 -4.61 0.92 8.62
N ALA A 345 -4.27 -0.06 7.78
CA ALA A 345 -2.99 -0.10 7.09
C ALA A 345 -2.77 1.10 6.15
N LEU A 346 -3.83 1.61 5.50
CA LEU A 346 -3.73 2.82 4.68
C LEU A 346 -3.56 4.10 5.51
N LEU A 347 -4.08 4.10 6.74
CA LEU A 347 -4.02 5.26 7.66
C LEU A 347 -2.79 5.25 8.57
N SER A 348 -1.96 4.20 8.53
CA SER A 348 -0.89 3.97 9.51
C SER A 348 0.30 4.92 9.37
N ASP A 349 0.43 5.60 8.23
CA ASP A 349 1.42 6.64 7.98
C ASP A 349 1.05 8.00 8.62
N GLY A 350 -0.15 8.09 9.21
CA GLY A 350 -0.67 9.32 9.80
C GLY A 350 -1.03 10.41 8.79
N ALA A 351 -1.02 10.12 7.48
CA ALA A 351 -1.42 11.07 6.45
C ALA A 351 -2.95 11.25 6.45
N PRO A 352 -3.47 12.45 6.18
CA PRO A 352 -4.91 12.69 6.12
C PRO A 352 -5.51 12.15 4.82
N TRP A 353 -6.45 11.20 4.92
CA TRP A 353 -7.14 10.64 3.76
C TRP A 353 -8.58 11.12 3.63
N SER A 354 -9.06 11.33 2.40
CA SER A 354 -10.50 11.47 2.15
C SER A 354 -11.18 10.08 2.09
N THR A 355 -12.47 10.01 2.42
CA THR A 355 -13.23 8.76 2.26
C THR A 355 -13.21 8.25 0.82
N SER A 356 -13.26 9.16 -0.15
CA SER A 356 -13.30 8.82 -1.56
C SER A 356 -11.96 8.29 -2.08
N ALA A 357 -10.83 8.80 -1.57
CA ALA A 357 -9.51 8.23 -1.82
C ALA A 357 -9.32 6.84 -1.20
N LEU A 358 -9.78 6.64 0.04
CA LEU A 358 -9.75 5.32 0.71
C LEU A 358 -10.58 4.29 -0.06
N ALA A 359 -11.78 4.66 -0.49
CA ALA A 359 -12.63 3.81 -1.33
C ALA A 359 -11.94 3.41 -2.63
N LEU A 360 -11.27 4.36 -3.30
CA LEU A 360 -10.51 4.10 -4.51
C LEU A 360 -9.33 3.14 -4.27
N ALA A 361 -8.58 3.33 -3.18
CA ALA A 361 -7.44 2.48 -2.83
C ALA A 361 -7.87 1.05 -2.45
N LEU A 362 -8.99 0.91 -1.74
CA LEU A 362 -9.54 -0.40 -1.33
C LEU A 362 -10.31 -1.11 -2.46
N GLY A 363 -10.74 -0.39 -3.50
CA GLY A 363 -11.64 -0.93 -4.53
C GLY A 363 -13.05 -1.18 -4.00
N GLU A 364 -13.46 -0.43 -2.99
CA GLU A 364 -14.73 -0.58 -2.26
C GLU A 364 -15.65 0.62 -2.51
N SER A 365 -16.95 0.48 -2.19
CA SER A 365 -17.87 1.62 -2.26
C SER A 365 -17.58 2.64 -1.14
N GLN A 366 -17.79 3.93 -1.41
CA GLN A 366 -17.67 4.96 -0.37
C GLN A 366 -18.58 4.69 0.83
N ARG A 367 -19.78 4.13 0.62
CA ARG A 367 -20.70 3.77 1.69
C ARG A 367 -20.12 2.68 2.60
N THR A 368 -19.46 1.68 2.03
CA THR A 368 -18.78 0.61 2.79
C THR A 368 -17.69 1.23 3.67
N VAL A 369 -16.83 2.08 3.08
CA VAL A 369 -15.72 2.71 3.80
C VAL A 369 -16.22 3.67 4.89
N GLN A 370 -17.28 4.45 4.63
CA GLN A 370 -17.88 5.33 5.65
C GLN A 370 -18.38 4.57 6.87
N ARG A 371 -19.04 3.42 6.67
CA ARG A 371 -19.50 2.57 7.77
C ARG A 371 -18.33 2.04 8.60
N ALA A 372 -17.29 1.55 7.94
CA ALA A 372 -16.09 1.06 8.61
C ALA A 372 -15.36 2.18 9.39
N LEU A 373 -15.27 3.38 8.82
CA LEU A 373 -14.67 4.54 9.49
C LEU A 373 -15.49 4.98 10.70
N ALA A 374 -16.82 4.98 10.63
CA ALA A 374 -17.68 5.32 11.76
C ALA A 374 -17.51 4.31 12.92
N GLU A 375 -17.38 3.02 12.61
CA GLU A 375 -17.10 1.99 13.60
C GLU A 375 -15.71 2.16 14.24
N LEU A 376 -14.68 2.42 13.44
CA LEU A 376 -13.33 2.69 13.94
C LEU A 376 -13.25 3.99 14.76
N GLU A 377 -14.01 5.03 14.40
CA GLU A 377 -14.10 6.29 15.13
C GLU A 377 -14.77 6.08 16.50
N ALA A 378 -15.85 5.28 16.54
CA ALA A 378 -16.49 4.88 17.80
C ALA A 378 -15.53 4.10 18.71
N GLN A 379 -14.62 3.31 18.13
CA GLN A 379 -13.55 2.60 18.84
C GLN A 379 -12.32 3.48 19.14
N ARG A 380 -12.33 4.77 18.77
CA ARG A 380 -11.21 5.73 18.90
C ARG A 380 -9.93 5.30 18.20
N ARG A 381 -10.04 4.45 17.16
CA ARG A 381 -8.91 3.99 16.35
C ARG A 381 -8.57 4.95 15.21
N VAL A 382 -9.55 5.74 14.77
CA VAL A 382 -9.38 6.81 13.80
C VAL A 382 -10.04 8.09 14.30
N ARG A 383 -9.61 9.24 13.78
CA ARG A 383 -10.24 10.53 14.02
C ARG A 383 -10.51 11.26 12.71
N ALA A 384 -11.58 12.04 12.68
CA ALA A 384 -11.83 12.97 11.61
C ALA A 384 -11.32 14.39 11.92
N ILE A 385 -10.84 15.08 10.89
CA ILE A 385 -10.55 16.51 10.90
C ILE A 385 -11.28 17.19 9.73
N GLY A 386 -11.56 18.48 9.86
CA GLY A 386 -12.34 19.23 8.86
C GLY A 386 -13.83 18.85 8.84
N GLN A 387 -14.57 19.43 7.89
CA GLN A 387 -16.03 19.27 7.78
C GLN A 387 -16.45 18.96 6.35
N ALA A 388 -17.59 18.26 6.19
CA ALA A 388 -18.20 17.92 4.90
C ALA A 388 -17.17 17.40 3.86
N ARG A 389 -17.02 18.07 2.70
CA ARG A 389 -16.09 17.67 1.62
C ARG A 389 -14.61 17.80 2.00
N ALA A 390 -14.30 18.65 2.97
CA ALA A 390 -12.96 18.81 3.52
C ALA A 390 -12.66 17.80 4.65
N ARG A 391 -13.62 16.93 5.02
CA ARG A 391 -13.38 15.90 6.05
C ARG A 391 -12.25 14.98 5.61
N ARG A 392 -11.29 14.77 6.52
CA ARG A 392 -10.16 13.84 6.35
C ARG A 392 -10.06 12.93 7.57
N TRP A 393 -9.57 11.73 7.34
CA TRP A 393 -9.42 10.67 8.33
C TRP A 393 -7.95 10.40 8.60
N LEU A 394 -7.65 10.18 9.87
CA LEU A 394 -6.30 9.97 10.40
C LEU A 394 -6.35 8.82 11.40
N SER A 395 -5.28 8.04 11.46
CA SER A 395 -5.01 7.11 12.56
C SER A 395 -3.71 7.54 13.24
N PRO A 396 -3.55 7.32 14.56
CA PRO A 396 -2.22 7.25 15.15
C PRO A 396 -1.36 6.22 14.39
N PRO A 397 -0.05 6.46 14.25
CA PRO A 397 0.85 5.48 13.68
C PRO A 397 0.76 4.14 14.42
N LEU A 398 0.74 3.05 13.67
CA LEU A 398 0.71 1.71 14.25
C LEU A 398 2.15 1.32 14.63
N ALA A 399 2.46 1.39 15.93
CA ALA A 399 3.77 1.02 16.45
C ALA A 399 3.87 -0.50 16.68
N GLY A 400 5.08 -1.04 16.48
CA GLY A 400 5.42 -2.42 16.89
C GLY A 400 5.13 -3.52 15.86
N PHE A 401 4.52 -3.22 14.72
CA PHE A 401 4.34 -4.16 13.61
C PHE A 401 4.35 -3.42 12.26
N THR A 402 4.53 -4.15 11.16
CA THR A 402 4.42 -3.61 9.80
C THR A 402 3.08 -3.96 9.17
N THR A 403 2.51 -3.03 8.42
CA THR A 403 1.22 -3.19 7.72
C THR A 403 1.37 -3.59 6.26
N ILE A 404 2.59 -3.87 5.79
CA ILE A 404 2.90 -4.17 4.38
C ILE A 404 2.02 -5.29 3.78
N LEU A 405 1.67 -6.30 4.59
CA LEU A 405 0.81 -7.41 4.15
C LEU A 405 -0.69 -7.09 4.12
N LEU A 406 -1.09 -6.00 4.77
CA LEU A 406 -2.48 -5.53 4.85
C LEU A 406 -2.80 -4.45 3.81
N LEU A 407 -1.77 -3.79 3.26
CA LEU A 407 -1.93 -2.81 2.20
C LEU A 407 -2.58 -3.45 0.98
N PRO A 408 -3.44 -2.71 0.25
CA PRO A 408 -4.10 -3.23 -0.94
C PRO A 408 -3.07 -3.81 -1.91
N ALA A 409 -3.22 -5.08 -2.27
CA ALA A 409 -2.57 -5.64 -3.43
C ALA A 409 -3.72 -5.95 -4.39
N GLY A 410 -3.78 -5.24 -5.52
CA GLY A 410 -4.57 -5.68 -6.65
C GLY A 410 -4.01 -7.03 -7.04
N LEU A 411 -4.58 -8.10 -6.48
CA LEU A 411 -4.22 -9.43 -6.90
C LEU A 411 -4.67 -9.54 -8.37
N PRO A 412 -3.81 -10.01 -9.28
CA PRO A 412 -4.32 -10.51 -10.55
C PRO A 412 -5.37 -11.56 -10.18
N PHE A 413 -6.63 -11.28 -10.54
CA PHE A 413 -7.66 -12.30 -10.46
C PHE A 413 -7.22 -13.38 -11.42
N ALA A 414 -6.81 -14.53 -10.88
CA ALA A 414 -6.58 -15.73 -11.65
C ALA A 414 -7.86 -16.12 -12.40
#